data_AF-A0A967JX99-F1
#
_entry.id   AF-A0A967JX99-F1
#
_cell.length_a   1.000
_cell.length_b   1.000
_cell.length_c   1.000
_cell.angle_alpha   90.00
_cell.angle_beta   90.00
_cell.angle_gamma   90.00
#
_symmetry.space_group_name_H-M   'P 1'
#
loop_
_entity.id
_entity.type
_entity.pdbx_description
1 polymer ?
#
loop_
_entity_poly.entity_id
_entity_poly.type
_entity_poly.pdbx_seq_one_letter_code
_entity_poly.pdbx_strand_id
1 'polypeptide(L)'
;MAMKIEIVERSGNAVVVECGSCRGTGESRHKRFCKACNGTGHVTLMCESEEIPIVSCSSCRGTGESQELVYCRACQGVGVVPAYGKYKIRKVERVD
;
A
#
# COMPACT_ATOMS: atom_id res chain seq x y z
N MET A 1 30.69 -7.11 11.83
CA MET A 1 30.37 -8.41 11.20
C MET A 1 29.95 -8.12 9.77
N ALA A 2 30.67 -8.63 8.78
CA ALA A 2 30.37 -8.39 7.36
C ALA A 2 29.55 -9.57 6.80
N MET A 3 28.43 -9.26 6.14
CA MET A 3 27.60 -10.24 5.46
C MET A 3 28.19 -10.52 4.07
N LYS A 4 28.43 -11.80 3.76
CA LYS A 4 28.86 -12.24 2.41
C LYS A 4 27.62 -12.53 1.58
N ILE A 5 27.44 -11.81 0.47
CA ILE A 5 26.35 -12.03 -0.48
C ILE A 5 26.92 -12.74 -1.70
N GLU A 6 26.41 -13.93 -2.01
CA GLU A 6 26.73 -14.66 -3.24
C GLU A 6 25.67 -14.40 -4.31
N ILE A 7 26.10 -13.92 -5.47
CA ILE A 7 25.23 -13.58 -6.59
C ILE A 7 25.18 -14.80 -7.52
N VAL A 8 24.01 -15.43 -7.62
CA VAL A 8 23.81 -16.72 -8.33
C VAL A 8 23.68 -16.52 -9.84
N GLU A 9 23.12 -15.41 -10.33
CA GLU A 9 23.11 -15.05 -11.75
C GLU A 9 22.90 -13.53 -11.91
N ARG A 10 23.59 -12.92 -12.90
CA ARG A 10 23.46 -11.49 -13.26
C ARG A 10 22.91 -11.37 -14.68
N SER A 11 21.67 -10.90 -14.80
CA SER A 11 21.10 -10.47 -16.07
C SER A 11 20.95 -8.94 -16.09
N GLY A 12 21.94 -8.26 -16.67
CA GLY A 12 21.96 -6.82 -16.90
C GLY A 12 22.21 -5.93 -15.67
N ASN A 13 22.59 -4.67 -15.93
CA ASN A 13 22.67 -3.60 -14.91
C ASN A 13 21.26 -3.21 -14.45
N ALA A 14 20.61 -4.04 -13.65
CA ALA A 14 19.30 -3.71 -13.08
C ALA A 14 19.48 -2.52 -12.12
N VAL A 15 18.83 -1.40 -12.43
CA VAL A 15 18.76 -0.24 -11.53
C VAL A 15 17.47 -0.34 -10.74
N VAL A 16 17.57 -0.31 -9.42
CA VAL A 16 16.38 -0.25 -8.54
C VAL A 16 15.88 1.19 -8.52
N VAL A 17 14.62 1.40 -8.89
CA VAL A 17 13.98 2.72 -8.90
C VAL A 17 12.72 2.72 -8.02
N GLU A 18 12.30 3.89 -7.55
CA GLU A 18 11.03 4.04 -6.84
C GLU A 18 9.87 3.53 -7.69
N CYS A 19 8.97 2.77 -7.07
CA CYS A 19 7.78 2.26 -7.74
C CYS A 19 6.87 3.44 -8.09
N GLY A 20 6.64 3.69 -9.37
CA GLY A 20 5.79 4.80 -9.84
C GLY A 20 4.33 4.69 -9.38
N SER A 21 3.81 3.47 -9.17
CA SER A 21 2.43 3.25 -8.73
C SER A 21 2.17 3.72 -7.30
N CYS A 22 3.09 3.47 -6.37
CA CYS A 22 2.99 3.93 -4.98
C CYS A 22 3.78 5.21 -4.70
N ARG A 23 4.70 5.63 -5.58
CA ARG A 23 5.75 6.64 -5.33
C ARG A 23 6.57 6.31 -4.08
N GLY A 24 7.19 5.13 -4.06
CA GLY A 24 8.12 4.77 -2.98
C GLY A 24 7.48 4.26 -1.69
N THR A 25 6.18 4.48 -1.43
CA THR A 25 5.58 4.14 -0.13
C THR A 25 5.41 2.65 0.14
N GLY A 26 5.36 1.81 -0.91
CA GLY A 26 5.01 0.40 -0.77
C GLY A 26 3.50 0.16 -0.54
N GLU A 27 2.71 1.20 -0.35
CA GLU A 27 1.28 1.10 -0.05
C GLU A 27 0.42 1.23 -1.31
N SER A 28 -0.68 0.49 -1.35
CA SER A 28 -1.70 0.68 -2.37
C SER A 28 -2.39 2.01 -2.16
N ARG A 29 -2.46 2.81 -3.22
CA ARG A 29 -3.24 4.06 -3.23
C ARG A 29 -4.74 3.85 -3.22
N HIS A 30 -5.18 2.65 -3.60
CA HIS A 30 -6.58 2.27 -3.52
C HIS A 30 -6.85 1.82 -2.09
N LYS A 31 -7.23 2.76 -1.24
CA LYS A 31 -7.89 2.47 0.02
C LYS A 31 -9.11 1.60 -0.29
N ARG A 32 -9.13 0.37 0.19
CA ARG A 32 -10.32 -0.47 0.09
C ARG A 32 -11.29 0.02 1.16
N PHE A 33 -12.52 0.31 0.75
CA PHE A 33 -13.57 0.61 1.71
C PHE A 33 -13.86 -0.64 2.56
N CYS A 34 -14.23 -0.42 3.83
CA CYS A 34 -14.64 -1.49 4.71
C CYS A 34 -15.93 -2.12 4.18
N LYS A 35 -15.89 -3.42 3.86
CA LYS A 35 -17.06 -4.14 3.30
C LYS A 35 -18.23 -4.23 4.27
N ALA A 36 -17.98 -4.26 5.58
CA ALA A 36 -19.04 -4.37 6.59
C ALA A 36 -19.94 -3.13 6.66
N CYS A 37 -19.37 -1.94 6.39
CA CYS A 37 -20.13 -0.68 6.37
C CYS A 37 -20.14 -0.01 5.00
N ASN A 38 -19.70 -0.69 3.94
CA ASN A 38 -19.56 -0.14 2.58
C ASN A 38 -18.85 1.23 2.52
N GLY A 39 -17.85 1.43 3.39
CA GLY A 39 -17.08 2.68 3.38
C GLY A 39 -17.62 3.82 4.23
N THR A 40 -18.81 3.69 4.84
CA THR A 40 -19.40 4.79 5.62
C THR A 40 -18.79 4.99 7.00
N GLY A 41 -18.13 3.95 7.53
CA GLY A 41 -17.65 3.92 8.91
C GLY A 41 -18.73 3.57 9.94
N HIS A 42 -20.01 3.50 9.57
CA HIS A 42 -21.12 3.28 10.49
C HIS A 42 -22.07 2.19 10.00
N VAL A 43 -22.74 1.52 10.93
CA VAL A 43 -23.76 0.52 10.63
C VAL A 43 -25.03 0.84 11.41
N THR A 44 -26.14 0.46 10.81
CA THR A 44 -27.46 0.59 11.40
C THR A 44 -27.80 -0.73 12.08
N LEU A 45 -28.15 -0.72 13.37
CA LEU A 45 -28.58 -1.94 14.05
C LEU A 45 -30.10 -2.05 13.95
N MET A 46 -30.59 -3.21 13.55
CA MET A 46 -32.01 -3.55 13.67
C MET A 46 -32.28 -4.03 15.10
N CYS A 47 -33.05 -3.24 15.84
CA CYS A 47 -33.54 -3.57 17.18
C CYS A 47 -34.98 -3.11 17.32
N GLU A 48 -35.68 -3.57 18.36
CA GLU A 48 -37.10 -3.26 18.64
C GLU A 48 -37.36 -1.81 19.11
N SER A 49 -36.38 -0.93 18.95
CA SER A 49 -36.48 0.49 19.30
C SER A 49 -37.22 1.26 18.21
N GLU A 50 -38.04 2.25 18.60
CA GLU A 50 -38.66 3.19 17.66
C GLU A 50 -37.60 4.02 16.90
N GLU A 51 -36.45 4.26 17.54
CA GLU A 51 -35.29 4.89 16.92
C GLU A 51 -34.28 3.83 16.50
N ILE A 52 -33.89 3.84 15.23
CA ILE A 52 -32.89 2.93 14.69
C ILE A 52 -31.48 3.49 14.99
N PRO A 53 -30.68 2.86 15.88
CA PRO A 53 -29.41 3.42 16.28
C PRO A 53 -28.35 3.24 15.17
N ILE A 54 -27.62 4.32 14.91
CA ILE A 54 -26.42 4.35 14.06
C ILE A 54 -25.22 4.21 14.99
N VAL A 55 -24.42 3.17 14.79
CA VAL A 55 -23.22 2.91 15.60
C VAL A 55 -21.97 2.82 14.74
N SER A 56 -20.81 3.11 15.34
CA SER A 56 -19.52 2.93 14.68
C SER A 56 -19.31 1.48 14.26
N CYS A 57 -18.92 1.27 13.01
CA CYS A 57 -18.61 -0.05 12.48
C CYS A 57 -17.41 -0.64 13.23
N SER A 58 -17.62 -1.76 13.91
CA SER A 58 -16.59 -2.44 14.71
C SER A 58 -15.42 -2.94 13.86
N SER A 59 -15.68 -3.35 12.61
CA SER A 59 -14.65 -3.90 11.71
C SER A 59 -13.61 -2.86 11.28
N CYS A 60 -14.01 -1.60 11.08
CA CYS A 60 -13.10 -0.52 10.69
C CYS A 60 -12.92 0.55 11.78
N ARG A 61 -13.54 0.35 12.96
CA ARG A 61 -13.51 1.28 14.10
C ARG A 61 -13.91 2.70 13.72
N GLY A 62 -14.95 2.83 12.88
CA GLY A 62 -15.46 4.13 12.45
C GLY A 62 -14.75 4.76 11.25
N THR A 63 -13.64 4.21 10.76
CA THR A 63 -12.86 4.85 9.68
C THR A 63 -13.48 4.72 8.29
N GLY A 64 -14.33 3.72 8.08
CA GLY A 64 -14.82 3.37 6.74
C GLY A 64 -13.78 2.66 5.88
N GLU A 65 -12.56 2.47 6.37
CA GLU A 65 -11.46 1.87 5.61
C GLU A 65 -11.25 0.41 6.01
N SER A 66 -10.90 -0.43 5.03
CA SER A 66 -10.49 -1.81 5.28
C SER A 66 -9.21 -1.81 6.10
N GLN A 67 -9.14 -2.62 7.16
CA GLN A 67 -7.93 -2.83 7.95
C GLN A 67 -6.94 -3.81 7.28
N GLU A 68 -7.29 -4.39 6.13
CA GLU A 68 -6.35 -5.17 5.34
C GLU A 68 -5.21 -4.27 4.89
N LEU A 69 -3.97 -4.58 5.26
CA LEU A 69 -2.78 -3.92 4.73
C LEU A 69 -2.74 -4.14 3.21
N VAL A 70 -3.21 -3.14 2.46
CA VAL A 70 -3.19 -3.20 1.01
C VAL A 70 -1.80 -2.76 0.56
N TYR A 71 -0.88 -3.71 0.45
CA TYR A 71 0.42 -3.44 -0.15
C TYR A 71 0.26 -3.13 -1.65
N CYS A 72 1.15 -2.29 -2.18
CA CYS A 72 1.19 -1.97 -3.59
C CYS A 72 1.52 -3.25 -4.38
N ARG A 73 0.58 -3.74 -5.20
CA ARG A 73 0.78 -4.97 -5.97
C ARG A 73 1.91 -4.89 -6.99
N ALA A 74 2.21 -3.69 -7.50
CA ALA A 74 3.26 -3.48 -8.49
C ALA A 74 4.68 -3.68 -7.93
N CYS A 75 4.89 -3.35 -6.65
CA CYS A 75 6.17 -3.55 -5.95
C CYS A 75 6.09 -4.53 -4.78
N GLN A 76 4.97 -5.25 -4.64
CA GLN A 76 4.68 -6.19 -3.57
C GLN A 76 4.93 -5.63 -2.15
N GLY A 77 4.68 -4.35 -1.93
CA GLY A 77 4.90 -3.72 -0.62
C GLY A 77 6.28 -3.12 -0.40
N VAL A 78 7.25 -3.36 -1.30
CA VAL A 78 8.65 -2.96 -1.10
C VAL A 78 8.88 -1.47 -1.37
N GLY A 79 8.06 -0.86 -2.21
CA GLY A 79 8.19 0.56 -2.59
C GLY A 79 9.12 0.83 -3.78
N VAL A 80 9.89 -0.17 -4.23
CA VAL A 80 10.82 -0.06 -5.37
C VAL A 80 10.65 -1.22 -6.36
N VAL A 81 11.06 -1.03 -7.61
CA VAL A 81 11.04 -2.07 -8.67
C VAL A 81 12.34 -2.06 -9.47
N PRO A 82 12.79 -3.22 -9.99
CA PRO A 82 13.92 -3.27 -10.91
C PRO A 82 13.54 -2.69 -12.28
N ALA A 83 14.38 -1.80 -12.80
CA ALA A 83 14.29 -1.25 -14.15
C ALA A 83 15.27 -2.01 -15.06
N TYR A 84 14.75 -2.62 -16.14
CA TYR A 84 15.52 -3.36 -17.13
C TYR A 84 15.57 -2.59 -18.48
N GLY A 85 16.76 -2.20 -18.93
CA GLY A 85 16.93 -1.45 -20.17
C GLY A 85 18.11 -0.46 -20.16
N LYS A 86 18.25 0.33 -21.23
CA LYS A 86 19.23 1.43 -21.31
C LYS A 86 18.60 2.71 -20.72
N TYR A 87 19.05 3.11 -19.54
CA TYR A 87 18.59 4.33 -18.87
C TYR A 87 19.71 5.37 -18.81
N LYS A 88 19.40 6.63 -19.12
CA LYS A 88 20.24 7.79 -18.75
C LYS A 88 19.69 8.34 -17.43
N ILE A 89 20.28 7.91 -16.31
CA ILE A 89 19.98 8.53 -15.02
C ILE A 89 20.65 9.90 -15.03
N ARG A 90 19.85 10.97 -15.16
CA ARG A 90 20.33 12.32 -14.81
C ARG A 90 20.41 12.36 -13.30
N LYS A 91 21.62 12.59 -12.78
CA LYS A 91 21.95 12.73 -11.35
C LYS A 91 20.83 13.50 -10.64
N VAL A 92 20.14 12.85 -9.70
CA VAL A 92 19.21 13.53 -8.79
C VAL A 92 20.06 14.02 -7.63
N GLU A 93 20.43 15.30 -7.67
CA GLU A 93 21.05 15.95 -6.53
C GLU A 93 19.92 16.25 -5.53
N ARG A 94 19.95 15.59 -4.37
CA ARG A 94 19.17 16.04 -3.23
C ARG A 94 19.85 17.30 -2.70
N VAL A 95 19.12 18.40 -2.73
CA VAL A 95 19.48 19.64 -2.04
C VAL A 95 18.87 19.53 -0.65
N ASP A 96 19.71 19.64 0.38
CA ASP A 96 19.31 19.72 1.78
C ASP A 96 18.48 20.98 2.09
#